data_AF-A0A3A9B3J2-F1
#
_entry.id   AF-A0A3A9B3J2-F1
#
_cell.length_a   1.000
_cell.length_b   1.000
_cell.length_c   1.000
_cell.angle_alpha   90.00
_cell.angle_beta   90.00
_cell.angle_gamma   90.00
#
_symmetry.space_group_name_H-M   'P 1'
#
loop_
_entity.id
_entity.type
_entity.pdbx_description
1 polymer ?
#
loop_
_entity_poly.entity_id
_entity_poly.type
_entity_poly.pdbx_seq_one_letter_code
_entity_poly.pdbx_strand_id
1 'polypeptide(L)'
;MNVNKQLLAAANINPTKNSSQDYIFALCENIEKNELTLPLYQRDLSWTLKKCVELLNYQLLSKSPISAISINIINNTDPEYAVPQVSFIDRELLPNILRGQMSVVDGQQRLTTNYKAYCNHPDLKNVVLDLGKGEFVINTESVRRNQIPVGILLNKDESVLIDYTNQHGVLSGVLSSLLQIRGKIKTYQYTINFATDLSEEEQINWFEVLNNAGSRVSIIQMRFSKLKAHGLDIYTQYIHPYGNKVSVK
;
A
#
# COMPACT_ATOMS: atom_id res chain seq x y z
N MET A 1 -29.51 -13.46 -37.20
CA MET A 1 -28.11 -13.24 -36.80
C MET A 1 -28.02 -13.50 -35.30
N ASN A 2 -27.27 -14.52 -34.87
CA ASN A 2 -27.17 -14.84 -33.45
C ASN A 2 -26.04 -14.01 -32.84
N VAL A 3 -26.40 -13.06 -31.96
CA VAL A 3 -25.42 -12.29 -31.20
C VAL A 3 -24.88 -13.18 -30.08
N ASN A 4 -23.56 -13.12 -29.85
CA ASN A 4 -22.91 -13.88 -28.79
C ASN A 4 -23.50 -13.53 -27.41
N LYS A 5 -23.89 -14.54 -26.62
CA LYS A 5 -24.52 -14.35 -25.29
C LYS A 5 -23.60 -13.64 -24.28
N GLN A 6 -22.30 -13.90 -24.32
CA GLN A 6 -21.32 -13.20 -23.47
C GLN A 6 -21.23 -11.73 -23.86
N LEU A 7 -21.28 -11.41 -25.16
CA LEU A 7 -21.28 -10.03 -25.63
C LEU A 7 -22.52 -9.26 -25.15
N LEU A 8 -23.70 -9.90 -25.19
CA LEU A 8 -24.94 -9.30 -24.67
C LEU A 8 -24.89 -9.06 -23.15
N ALA A 9 -24.26 -9.97 -22.39
CA ALA A 9 -24.04 -9.79 -20.96
C ALA A 9 -23.05 -8.64 -20.69
N ALA A 10 -21.91 -8.62 -21.38
CA ALA A 10 -20.88 -7.61 -21.23
C ALA A 10 -21.37 -6.20 -21.63
N ALA A 11 -22.21 -6.08 -22.65
CA ALA A 11 -22.77 -4.81 -23.09
C ALA A 11 -23.61 -4.10 -22.02
N ASN A 12 -24.13 -4.84 -21.03
CA ASN A 12 -24.90 -4.30 -19.92
C ASN A 12 -24.05 -4.01 -18.67
N ILE A 13 -22.78 -4.40 -18.67
CA ILE A 13 -21.86 -4.20 -17.55
C ILE A 13 -21.03 -2.95 -17.83
N ASN A 14 -21.13 -1.96 -16.94
CA ASN A 14 -20.26 -0.79 -16.96
C ASN A 14 -19.39 -0.75 -15.69
N PRO A 15 -18.11 -1.16 -15.77
CA PRO A 15 -17.25 -1.27 -14.59
C PRO A 15 -16.89 0.08 -13.96
N THR A 16 -17.01 1.20 -14.68
CA THR A 16 -16.64 2.53 -14.14
C THR A 16 -17.62 3.06 -13.09
N LYS A 17 -18.80 2.42 -12.94
CA LYS A 17 -19.77 2.77 -11.89
C LYS A 17 -19.37 2.24 -10.50
N ASN A 18 -18.35 1.39 -10.42
CA ASN A 18 -17.89 0.75 -9.19
C ASN A 18 -16.61 1.39 -8.65
N SER A 19 -16.51 2.72 -8.73
CA SER A 19 -15.39 3.48 -8.15
C SER A 19 -15.85 4.32 -6.97
N SER A 20 -15.02 4.42 -5.94
CA SER A 20 -15.25 5.28 -4.77
C SER A 20 -13.99 6.06 -4.40
N GLN A 21 -14.08 6.87 -3.36
CA GLN A 21 -12.93 7.53 -2.76
C GLN A 21 -12.85 7.16 -1.29
N ASP A 22 -11.65 6.87 -0.81
CA ASP A 22 -11.41 6.63 0.61
C ASP A 22 -10.14 7.31 1.10
N TYR A 23 -10.12 7.64 2.38
CA TYR A 23 -9.03 8.34 3.04
C TYR A 23 -7.84 7.42 3.31
N ILE A 24 -6.62 7.98 3.26
CA ILE A 24 -5.39 7.22 3.58
C ILE A 24 -5.51 6.50 4.92
N PHE A 25 -5.97 7.19 5.97
CA PHE A 25 -6.04 6.62 7.31
C PHE A 25 -7.13 5.54 7.45
N ALA A 26 -8.26 5.67 6.74
CA ALA A 26 -9.28 4.63 6.71
C ALA A 26 -8.72 3.36 6.04
N LEU A 27 -8.00 3.52 4.93
CA LEU A 27 -7.32 2.41 4.28
C LEU A 27 -6.25 1.77 5.18
N CYS A 28 -5.51 2.57 5.96
CA CYS A 28 -4.54 2.05 6.93
C CYS A 28 -5.22 1.27 8.07
N GLU A 29 -6.36 1.76 8.57
CA GLU A 29 -7.15 1.07 9.59
C GLU A 29 -7.71 -0.26 9.05
N ASN A 30 -8.19 -0.29 7.81
CA ASN A 30 -8.65 -1.52 7.16
C ASN A 30 -7.50 -2.53 6.99
N ILE A 31 -6.27 -2.07 6.73
CA ILE A 31 -5.08 -2.92 6.72
C ILE A 31 -4.80 -3.47 8.12
N GLU A 32 -4.85 -2.62 9.15
CA GLU A 32 -4.61 -3.03 10.55
C GLU A 32 -5.61 -4.08 11.02
N LYS A 33 -6.88 -3.96 10.61
CA LYS A 33 -7.96 -4.92 10.91
C LYS A 33 -7.94 -6.17 10.03
N ASN A 34 -6.99 -6.28 9.09
CA ASN A 34 -6.94 -7.33 8.08
C ASN A 34 -8.20 -7.40 7.18
N GLU A 35 -8.93 -6.30 7.00
CA GLU A 35 -10.06 -6.18 6.06
C GLU A 35 -9.58 -5.85 4.64
N LEU A 36 -8.45 -5.12 4.54
CA LEU A 36 -7.71 -4.87 3.31
C LEU A 36 -6.44 -5.72 3.29
N THR A 37 -6.36 -6.68 2.37
CA THR A 37 -5.29 -7.69 2.29
C THR A 37 -4.68 -7.77 0.90
N LEU A 38 -3.65 -8.61 0.77
CA LEU A 38 -2.97 -8.86 -0.48
C LEU A 38 -3.23 -10.32 -0.92
N PRO A 39 -3.46 -10.58 -2.21
CA PRO A 39 -3.48 -11.93 -2.71
C PRO A 39 -2.08 -12.55 -2.62
N LEU A 40 -2.00 -13.84 -2.32
CA LEU A 40 -0.75 -14.57 -2.09
C LEU A 40 0.24 -14.45 -3.25
N TYR A 41 -0.25 -14.43 -4.49
CA TYR A 41 0.59 -14.38 -5.68
C TYR A 41 1.28 -13.02 -5.87
N GLN A 42 0.85 -11.96 -5.18
CA GLN A 42 1.53 -10.67 -5.30
C GLN A 42 2.97 -10.78 -4.83
N ARG A 43 3.84 -9.95 -5.39
CA ARG A 43 5.27 -9.91 -5.04
C ARG A 43 5.50 -9.22 -3.71
N ASP A 44 6.73 -9.35 -3.23
CA ASP A 44 7.21 -8.57 -2.10
C ASP A 44 7.36 -7.07 -2.42
N LEU A 45 7.41 -6.30 -1.34
CA LEU A 45 7.56 -4.86 -1.35
C LEU A 45 8.90 -4.49 -2.01
N SER A 46 8.83 -3.65 -3.05
CA SER A 46 10.00 -3.36 -3.87
C SER A 46 10.29 -1.88 -4.04
N TRP A 47 9.55 -1.02 -3.37
CA TRP A 47 9.84 0.40 -3.39
C TRP A 47 11.06 0.68 -2.52
N THR A 48 11.99 1.46 -3.08
CA THR A 48 13.11 2.00 -2.34
C THR A 48 12.62 3.08 -1.39
N LEU A 49 13.40 3.38 -0.34
CA LEU A 49 13.08 4.45 0.60
C LEU A 49 12.87 5.80 -0.11
N LYS A 50 13.61 6.06 -1.20
CA LYS A 50 13.45 7.24 -2.03
C LYS A 50 12.05 7.32 -2.67
N LYS A 51 11.53 6.23 -3.24
CA LYS A 51 10.17 6.21 -3.80
C LYS A 51 9.10 6.41 -2.73
N CYS A 52 9.32 5.89 -1.52
CA CYS A 52 8.43 6.15 -0.40
C CYS A 52 8.38 7.65 -0.06
N VAL A 53 9.55 8.31 -0.01
CA VAL A 53 9.63 9.77 0.22
C VAL A 53 8.98 10.56 -0.91
N GLU A 54 9.19 10.17 -2.17
CA GLU A 54 8.54 10.79 -3.33
C GLU A 54 7.00 10.70 -3.22
N LEU A 55 6.45 9.56 -2.80
CA LEU A 55 5.01 9.42 -2.56
C LEU A 55 4.53 10.38 -1.45
N LEU A 56 5.21 10.38 -0.30
CA LEU A 56 4.84 11.21 0.85
C LEU A 56 4.88 12.70 0.48
N ASN A 57 5.90 13.12 -0.26
CA ASN A 57 6.00 14.48 -0.78
C ASN A 57 4.92 14.79 -1.82
N TYR A 58 4.55 13.83 -2.66
CA TYR A 58 3.44 14.01 -3.59
C TYR A 58 2.13 14.25 -2.84
N GLN A 59 1.84 13.46 -1.82
CA GLN A 59 0.64 13.63 -0.99
C GLN A 59 0.67 14.95 -0.19
N LEU A 60 1.86 15.38 0.24
CA LEU A 60 2.04 16.63 0.98
C LEU A 60 1.96 17.88 0.10
N LEU A 61 2.54 17.88 -1.09
CA LEU A 61 2.82 19.09 -1.88
C LEU A 61 2.08 19.16 -3.22
N SER A 62 1.71 18.02 -3.80
CA SER A 62 1.11 18.00 -5.13
C SER A 62 -0.30 18.61 -5.13
N LYS A 63 -0.70 19.08 -6.31
CA LYS A 63 -2.03 19.64 -6.59
C LYS A 63 -2.99 18.62 -7.23
N SER A 64 -2.51 17.43 -7.56
CA SER A 64 -3.31 16.40 -8.25
C SER A 64 -3.42 15.11 -7.44
N PRO A 65 -4.52 14.36 -7.61
CA PRO A 65 -4.67 13.04 -7.04
C PRO A 65 -3.70 12.06 -7.71
N ILE A 66 -3.20 11.12 -6.92
CA ILE A 66 -2.40 10.00 -7.41
C ILE A 66 -3.29 8.96 -8.09
N SER A 67 -2.68 8.07 -8.87
CA SER A 67 -3.37 6.97 -9.56
C SER A 67 -4.18 6.10 -8.59
N ALA A 68 -5.30 5.59 -9.09
CA ALA A 68 -6.24 4.79 -8.33
C ALA A 68 -5.63 3.50 -7.73
N ILE A 69 -6.31 2.96 -6.72
CA ILE A 69 -6.07 1.63 -6.15
C ILE A 69 -7.10 0.67 -6.76
N SER A 70 -6.70 -0.53 -7.13
CA SER A 70 -7.60 -1.55 -7.67
C SER A 70 -7.81 -2.65 -6.63
N ILE A 71 -9.07 -2.91 -6.28
CA ILE A 71 -9.46 -3.87 -5.25
C ILE A 71 -10.43 -4.88 -5.86
N ASN A 72 -10.19 -6.16 -5.60
CA ASN A 72 -11.16 -7.22 -5.79
C ASN A 72 -11.86 -7.50 -4.46
N ILE A 73 -13.17 -7.35 -4.41
CA ILE A 73 -13.99 -7.71 -3.25
C ILE A 73 -14.34 -9.20 -3.37
N ILE A 74 -13.95 -9.97 -2.37
CA ILE A 74 -14.23 -11.40 -2.32
C ILE A 74 -15.59 -11.61 -1.62
N ASN A 75 -16.63 -11.95 -2.38
CA ASN A 75 -17.91 -12.37 -1.85
C ASN A 75 -18.08 -13.89 -1.86
N ASN A 76 -17.49 -14.57 -2.85
CA ASN A 76 -17.41 -16.03 -2.90
C ASN A 76 -16.15 -16.49 -2.15
N THR A 77 -16.35 -17.14 -1.00
CA THR A 77 -15.27 -17.60 -0.10
C THR A 77 -14.89 -19.06 -0.33
N ASP A 78 -15.48 -19.72 -1.34
CA ASP A 78 -15.12 -21.07 -1.72
C ASP A 78 -13.62 -21.13 -2.11
N PRO A 79 -12.81 -22.01 -1.51
CA PRO A 79 -11.38 -22.13 -1.80
C PRO A 79 -11.01 -22.37 -3.27
N GLU A 80 -11.95 -22.87 -4.09
CA GLU A 80 -11.73 -23.05 -5.53
C GLU A 80 -11.69 -21.70 -6.28
N TYR A 81 -12.35 -20.67 -5.73
CA TYR A 81 -12.50 -19.35 -6.36
C TYR A 81 -11.74 -18.25 -5.60
N ALA A 82 -11.68 -18.35 -4.28
CA ALA A 82 -11.08 -17.34 -3.41
C ALA A 82 -9.56 -17.53 -3.33
N VAL A 83 -8.82 -16.62 -3.95
CA VAL A 83 -7.35 -16.61 -3.87
C VAL A 83 -6.90 -16.45 -2.41
N PRO A 84 -5.98 -17.31 -1.91
CA PRO A 84 -5.40 -17.17 -0.58
C PRO A 84 -4.88 -15.75 -0.31
N GLN A 85 -5.13 -15.23 0.88
CA GLN A 85 -4.79 -13.87 1.27
C GLN A 85 -3.63 -13.86 2.27
N VAL A 86 -2.84 -12.78 2.24
CA VAL A 86 -1.75 -12.53 3.17
C VAL A 86 -1.85 -11.12 3.77
N SER A 87 -1.27 -10.94 4.96
CA SER A 87 -1.14 -9.64 5.62
C SER A 87 -0.22 -8.70 4.83
N PHE A 88 -0.38 -7.39 5.03
CA PHE A 88 0.31 -6.38 4.23
C PHE A 88 1.82 -6.27 4.50
N ILE A 89 2.24 -6.36 5.76
CA ILE A 89 3.64 -6.17 6.18
C ILE A 89 4.37 -7.50 6.25
N ASP A 90 3.92 -8.40 7.12
CA ASP A 90 4.63 -9.65 7.41
C ASP A 90 4.32 -10.76 6.38
N ARG A 91 3.31 -10.52 5.52
CA ARG A 91 2.91 -11.44 4.44
C ARG A 91 2.55 -12.81 5.01
N GLU A 92 1.97 -12.81 6.21
CA GLU A 92 1.46 -14.00 6.90
C GLU A 92 0.16 -14.43 6.25
N LEU A 93 0.00 -15.74 6.04
CA LEU A 93 -1.22 -16.30 5.45
C LEU A 93 -2.39 -16.08 6.41
N LEU A 94 -3.49 -15.50 5.90
CA LEU A 94 -4.70 -15.39 6.69
C LEU A 94 -5.37 -16.78 6.79
N PRO A 95 -5.83 -17.19 7.99
CA PRO A 95 -6.37 -18.52 8.20
C PRO A 95 -7.72 -18.73 7.48
N ASN A 96 -8.54 -17.67 7.36
CA ASN A 96 -9.85 -17.71 6.71
C ASN A 96 -10.07 -16.44 5.89
N ILE A 97 -10.65 -16.61 4.69
CA ILE A 97 -11.09 -15.48 3.86
C ILE A 97 -12.55 -15.18 4.22
N LEU A 98 -12.84 -13.93 4.57
CA LEU A 98 -14.18 -13.49 4.94
C LEU A 98 -14.92 -12.92 3.73
N ARG A 99 -16.25 -13.01 3.75
CA ARG A 99 -17.09 -12.34 2.75
C ARG A 99 -16.95 -10.82 2.91
N GLY A 100 -16.71 -10.13 1.80
CA GLY A 100 -16.43 -8.69 1.77
C GLY A 100 -14.95 -8.33 1.90
N GLN A 101 -14.06 -9.33 2.00
CA GLN A 101 -12.61 -9.10 2.06
C GLN A 101 -12.13 -8.29 0.86
N MET A 102 -11.36 -7.23 1.11
CA MET A 102 -10.80 -6.38 0.06
C MET A 102 -9.39 -6.86 -0.30
N SER A 103 -9.26 -7.54 -1.44
CA SER A 103 -7.99 -8.04 -1.98
C SER A 103 -7.39 -7.00 -2.94
N VAL A 104 -6.26 -6.41 -2.59
CA VAL A 104 -5.62 -5.38 -3.42
C VAL A 104 -4.94 -6.00 -4.63
N VAL A 105 -5.40 -5.63 -5.82
CA VAL A 105 -4.84 -6.08 -7.11
C VAL A 105 -3.72 -5.15 -7.56
N ASP A 106 -3.90 -3.82 -7.47
CA ASP A 106 -2.87 -2.80 -7.73
C ASP A 106 -2.83 -1.72 -6.65
N GLY A 107 -1.65 -1.18 -6.39
CA GLY A 107 -1.43 -0.10 -5.42
C GLY A 107 -0.86 -0.55 -4.08
N GLN A 108 -0.48 -1.82 -3.96
CA GLN A 108 0.16 -2.42 -2.77
C GLN A 108 1.26 -1.53 -2.18
N GLN A 109 2.16 -1.00 -3.00
CA GLN A 109 3.34 -0.26 -2.56
C GLN A 109 2.98 1.13 -2.01
N ARG A 110 1.95 1.76 -2.59
CA ARG A 110 1.40 3.04 -2.10
C ARG A 110 0.77 2.83 -0.72
N LEU A 111 -0.12 1.85 -0.62
CA LEU A 111 -0.79 1.50 0.64
C LEU A 111 0.21 1.11 1.72
N THR A 112 1.20 0.29 1.38
CA THR A 112 2.23 -0.16 2.34
C THR A 112 3.09 1.00 2.84
N THR A 113 3.46 1.95 1.98
CA THR A 113 4.23 3.12 2.39
C THR A 113 3.45 3.95 3.42
N ASN A 114 2.17 4.22 3.15
CA ASN A 114 1.31 4.94 4.08
C ASN A 114 1.12 4.17 5.38
N TYR A 115 0.88 2.86 5.31
CA TYR A 115 0.67 2.03 6.49
C TYR A 115 1.93 1.96 7.38
N LYS A 116 3.12 1.87 6.77
CA LYS A 116 4.39 1.93 7.52
C LYS A 116 4.58 3.25 8.25
N ALA A 117 4.14 4.38 7.68
CA ALA A 117 4.14 5.65 8.39
C ALA A 117 3.09 5.66 9.52
N TYR A 118 1.90 5.14 9.24
CA TYR A 118 0.78 5.04 10.19
C TYR A 118 1.13 4.25 11.45
N CYS A 119 1.83 3.12 11.33
CA CYS A 119 2.22 2.26 12.45
C CYS A 119 3.64 2.54 12.99
N ASN A 120 4.30 3.61 12.54
CA ASN A 120 5.68 3.96 12.91
C ASN A 120 6.69 2.81 12.68
N HIS A 121 6.62 2.20 11.50
CA HIS A 121 7.45 1.05 11.15
C HIS A 121 8.95 1.40 11.03
N PRO A 122 9.87 0.55 11.52
CA PRO A 122 11.32 0.82 11.50
C PRO A 122 11.91 1.12 10.12
N ASP A 123 11.35 0.57 9.05
CA ASP A 123 11.78 0.84 7.67
C ASP A 123 11.74 2.33 7.28
N LEU A 124 10.86 3.12 7.91
CA LEU A 124 10.75 4.55 7.65
C LEU A 124 11.40 5.41 8.76
N LYS A 125 12.18 4.81 9.67
CA LYS A 125 12.81 5.53 10.79
C LYS A 125 13.69 6.71 10.37
N ASN A 126 14.30 6.62 9.18
CA ASN A 126 15.17 7.65 8.63
C ASN A 126 14.40 8.69 7.79
N VAL A 127 13.08 8.60 7.69
CA VAL A 127 12.27 9.57 6.95
C VAL A 127 11.71 10.58 7.91
N VAL A 128 12.03 11.85 7.66
CA VAL A 128 11.61 12.98 8.50
C VAL A 128 10.98 14.07 7.63
N LEU A 129 9.98 14.77 8.16
CA LEU A 129 9.56 16.05 7.60
C LEU A 129 10.54 17.12 8.07
N ASP A 130 11.20 17.78 7.14
CA ASP A 130 12.09 18.92 7.43
C ASP A 130 11.29 20.22 7.29
N LEU A 131 11.04 20.89 8.42
CA LEU A 131 10.23 22.10 8.46
C LEU A 131 10.91 23.30 7.77
N GLY A 132 12.25 23.29 7.66
CA GLY A 132 12.98 24.34 6.97
C GLY A 132 12.89 24.19 5.45
N LYS A 133 12.86 22.95 4.95
CA LYS A 133 12.70 22.65 3.52
C LYS A 133 11.24 22.57 3.08
N GLY A 134 10.33 22.25 3.99
CA GLY A 134 8.92 22.05 3.69
C GLY A 134 8.60 20.72 3.01
N GLU A 135 9.47 19.71 3.14
CA GLU A 135 9.32 18.42 2.48
C GLU A 135 9.86 17.27 3.35
N PHE A 136 9.40 16.06 3.07
CA PHE A 136 9.98 14.83 3.59
C PHE A 136 11.34 14.58 2.96
N VAL A 137 12.32 14.22 3.79
CA VAL A 137 13.68 13.89 3.39
C VAL A 137 14.16 12.63 4.07
N ILE A 138 15.16 11.98 3.48
CA ILE A 138 15.89 10.89 4.13
C ILE A 138 17.00 11.54 4.97
N ASN A 139 16.95 11.32 6.28
CA ASN A 139 18.00 11.70 7.22
C ASN A 139 18.63 10.44 7.83
N THR A 140 19.91 10.24 7.58
CA THR A 140 20.70 9.13 8.14
C THR A 140 21.44 9.51 9.43
N GLU A 141 21.40 10.79 9.81
CA GLU A 141 21.97 11.32 11.05
C GLU A 141 20.91 11.38 12.15
N SER A 142 21.28 11.90 13.31
CA SER A 142 20.31 12.25 14.36
C SER A 142 19.28 13.26 13.85
N VAL A 143 18.03 13.08 14.27
CA VAL A 143 16.91 13.99 13.96
C VAL A 143 17.25 15.41 14.44
N ARG A 144 17.15 16.39 13.54
CA ARG A 144 17.46 17.80 13.84
C ARG A 144 16.27 18.46 14.56
N ARG A 145 16.53 19.59 15.24
CA ARG A 145 15.51 20.31 16.04
C ARG A 145 14.30 20.82 15.23
N ASN A 146 14.48 21.00 13.92
CA ASN A 146 13.44 21.42 12.97
C ASN A 146 12.86 20.26 12.16
N GLN A 147 13.14 19.02 12.56
CA GLN A 147 12.70 17.81 11.86
C GLN A 147 11.80 16.97 12.75
N ILE A 148 10.85 16.29 12.14
CA ILE A 148 9.97 15.33 12.82
C ILE A 148 9.92 14.01 12.05
N PRO A 149 10.12 12.85 12.70
CA PRO A 149 10.00 11.56 12.04
C PRO A 149 8.61 11.33 11.46
N VAL A 150 8.54 10.75 10.27
CA VAL A 150 7.26 10.51 9.57
C VAL A 150 6.32 9.62 10.38
N GLY A 151 6.86 8.60 11.05
CA GLY A 151 6.07 7.67 11.86
C GLY A 151 5.55 8.25 13.17
N ILE A 152 6.10 9.39 13.60
CA ILE A 152 5.56 10.19 14.70
C ILE A 152 4.49 11.14 14.17
N LEU A 153 4.79 11.86 13.07
CA LEU A 153 3.85 12.81 12.47
C LEU A 153 2.55 12.17 11.99
N LEU A 154 2.66 11.01 11.33
CA LEU A 154 1.53 10.29 10.73
C LEU A 154 1.08 9.11 11.57
N ASN A 155 1.46 9.06 12.85
CA ASN A 155 1.07 7.97 13.72
C ASN A 155 -0.47 7.85 13.79
N LYS A 156 -0.93 6.60 13.89
CA LYS A 156 -2.34 6.27 14.13
C LYS A 156 -2.90 6.99 15.34
N ASP A 157 -2.12 7.04 16.42
CA ASP A 157 -2.46 7.77 17.63
C ASP A 157 -1.89 9.19 17.56
N GLU A 158 -2.77 10.18 17.62
CA GLU A 158 -2.40 11.59 17.60
C GLU A 158 -1.62 12.02 18.85
N SER A 159 -1.82 11.34 19.97
CA SER A 159 -1.11 11.64 21.22
C SER A 159 0.41 11.49 21.06
N VAL A 160 0.87 10.55 20.23
CA VAL A 160 2.29 10.33 19.93
C VAL A 160 2.94 11.57 19.33
N LEU A 161 2.24 12.28 18.44
CA LEU A 161 2.71 13.55 17.88
C LEU A 161 2.75 14.63 18.96
N ILE A 162 1.68 14.77 19.73
CA ILE A 162 1.56 15.79 20.79
C ILE A 162 2.69 15.62 21.82
N ASP A 163 2.86 14.41 22.35
CA ASP A 163 3.87 14.10 23.35
C ASP A 163 5.29 14.33 22.82
N TYR A 164 5.57 13.92 21.58
CA TYR A 164 6.87 14.17 20.96
C TYR A 164 7.16 15.66 20.83
N THR A 165 6.18 16.48 20.41
CA THR A 165 6.37 17.93 20.30
C THR A 165 6.53 18.62 21.65
N ASN A 166 5.84 18.14 22.70
CA ASN A 166 5.98 18.66 24.06
C ASN A 166 7.38 18.40 24.64
N GLN A 167 7.97 17.26 24.31
CA GLN A 167 9.35 16.93 24.71
C GLN A 167 10.40 17.75 23.93
N HIS A 168 10.05 18.31 22.78
CA HIS A 168 10.94 19.08 21.91
C HIS A 168 10.48 20.54 21.82
N GLY A 169 10.96 21.39 22.74
CA GLY A 169 10.46 22.76 22.90
C GLY A 169 10.38 23.63 21.63
N VAL A 170 11.26 23.41 20.62
CA VAL A 170 11.17 24.11 19.32
C VAL A 170 9.93 23.70 18.52
N LEU A 171 9.55 22.42 18.58
CA LEU A 171 8.40 21.86 17.85
C LEU A 171 7.06 22.20 18.52
N SER A 172 7.05 22.40 19.84
CA SER A 172 5.83 22.81 20.57
C SER A 172 5.24 24.12 20.01
N GLY A 173 6.09 25.08 19.62
CA GLY A 173 5.66 26.34 19.00
C GLY A 173 5.01 26.21 17.61
N VAL A 174 5.12 25.04 16.96
CA VAL A 174 4.57 24.77 15.62
C VAL A 174 3.61 23.57 15.59
N LEU A 175 3.14 23.11 16.76
CA LEU A 175 2.22 21.97 16.87
C LEU A 175 0.94 22.17 16.06
N SER A 176 0.37 23.38 16.06
CA SER A 176 -0.82 23.69 15.27
C SER A 176 -0.60 23.47 13.76
N SER A 177 0.55 23.90 13.24
CA SER A 177 0.96 23.67 11.85
C SER A 177 1.18 22.18 11.57
N LEU A 178 1.81 21.45 12.49
CA LEU A 178 2.03 20.00 12.36
C LEU A 178 0.70 19.23 12.32
N LEU A 179 -0.28 19.60 13.14
CA LEU A 179 -1.62 19.02 13.14
C LEU A 179 -2.37 19.32 11.83
N GLN A 180 -2.22 20.52 11.26
CA GLN A 180 -2.78 20.86 9.94
C GLN A 180 -2.14 20.04 8.82
N ILE A 181 -0.81 19.88 8.84
CA ILE A 181 -0.07 19.06 7.88
C ILE A 181 -0.51 17.59 7.97
N ARG A 182 -0.57 17.05 9.18
CA ARG A 182 -1.09 15.70 9.45
C ARG A 182 -2.53 15.56 8.95
N GLY A 183 -3.38 16.53 9.27
CA GLY A 183 -4.79 16.56 8.85
C GLY A 183 -4.93 16.47 7.32
N LYS A 184 -4.16 17.28 6.58
CA LYS A 184 -4.14 17.24 5.11
C LYS A 184 -3.82 15.85 4.57
N ILE A 185 -2.78 15.20 5.08
CA ILE A 185 -2.37 13.86 4.62
C ILE A 185 -3.41 12.82 5.04
N LYS A 186 -3.94 12.91 6.27
CA LYS A 186 -4.98 12.02 6.79
C LYS A 186 -6.23 12.04 5.90
N THR A 187 -6.64 13.22 5.44
CA THR A 187 -7.81 13.40 4.57
C THR A 187 -7.49 13.31 3.08
N TYR A 188 -6.26 12.99 2.70
CA TYR A 188 -5.94 12.71 1.30
C TYR A 188 -6.72 11.47 0.87
N GLN A 189 -7.34 11.52 -0.31
CA GLN A 189 -8.20 10.44 -0.82
C GLN A 189 -7.55 9.71 -1.98
N TYR A 190 -7.63 8.38 -1.95
CA TYR A 190 -7.39 7.55 -3.12
C TYR A 190 -8.71 7.29 -3.85
N THR A 191 -8.70 7.39 -5.18
CA THR A 191 -9.75 6.74 -5.98
C THR A 191 -9.55 5.23 -5.90
N ILE A 192 -10.62 4.49 -5.64
CA ILE A 192 -10.61 3.04 -5.54
C ILE A 192 -11.52 2.48 -6.62
N ASN A 193 -11.00 1.58 -7.43
CA ASN A 193 -11.76 0.85 -8.43
C ASN A 193 -12.04 -0.56 -7.92
N PHE A 194 -13.31 -0.94 -7.83
CA PHE A 194 -13.71 -2.25 -7.36
C PHE A 194 -14.05 -3.18 -8.52
N ALA A 195 -13.58 -4.41 -8.40
CA ALA A 195 -14.16 -5.58 -9.03
C ALA A 195 -14.65 -6.55 -7.94
N THR A 196 -15.43 -7.54 -8.33
CA THR A 196 -16.00 -8.52 -7.40
C THR A 196 -15.74 -9.93 -7.93
N ASP A 197 -15.31 -10.83 -7.05
CA ASP A 197 -15.16 -12.27 -7.32
C ASP A 197 -14.33 -12.61 -8.57
N LEU A 198 -13.32 -11.79 -8.89
CA LEU A 198 -12.38 -12.14 -9.95
C LEU A 198 -11.57 -13.38 -9.56
N SER A 199 -11.48 -14.34 -10.47
CA SER A 199 -10.58 -15.48 -10.36
C SER A 199 -9.11 -15.02 -10.34
N GLU A 200 -8.20 -15.92 -9.94
CA GLU A 200 -6.77 -15.60 -9.92
C GLU A 200 -6.28 -15.11 -11.28
N GLU A 201 -6.58 -15.82 -12.36
CA GLU A 201 -6.14 -15.45 -13.72
C GLU A 201 -6.70 -14.11 -14.16
N GLU A 202 -7.96 -13.80 -13.82
CA GLU A 202 -8.57 -12.50 -14.12
C GLU A 202 -7.92 -11.36 -13.34
N GLN A 203 -7.60 -11.57 -12.06
CA GLN A 203 -6.88 -10.56 -11.27
C GLN A 203 -5.46 -10.34 -11.80
N ILE A 204 -4.76 -11.41 -12.20
CA ILE A 204 -3.42 -11.30 -12.83
C ILE A 204 -3.51 -10.54 -14.15
N ASN A 205 -4.46 -10.90 -15.02
CA ASN A 205 -4.66 -10.22 -16.30
C ASN A 205 -5.03 -8.74 -16.08
N TRP A 206 -5.89 -8.44 -15.10
CA TRP A 206 -6.23 -7.07 -14.76
C TRP A 206 -5.01 -6.28 -14.29
N PHE A 207 -4.20 -6.88 -13.40
CA PHE A 207 -2.94 -6.30 -12.96
C PHE A 207 -1.97 -6.08 -14.12
N GLU A 208 -1.86 -7.01 -15.06
CA GLU A 208 -1.03 -6.87 -16.26
C GLU A 208 -1.53 -5.76 -17.18
N VAL A 209 -2.84 -5.59 -17.38
CA VAL A 209 -3.39 -4.48 -18.17
C VAL A 209 -3.07 -3.14 -17.51
N LEU A 210 -3.17 -3.06 -16.18
CA LEU A 210 -2.82 -1.86 -15.42
C LEU A 210 -1.31 -1.56 -15.49
N ASN A 211 -0.45 -2.58 -15.44
CA ASN A 211 1.01 -2.42 -15.48
C ASN A 211 1.63 -2.42 -16.87
N ASN A 212 0.98 -2.92 -17.91
CA ASN A 212 1.46 -2.78 -19.29
C ASN A 212 1.26 -1.36 -19.82
N ALA A 213 0.58 -0.51 -19.06
CA ALA A 213 0.69 0.96 -19.14
C ALA A 213 1.91 1.54 -18.38
N GLY A 214 2.68 0.71 -17.63
CA GLY A 214 3.91 1.08 -16.90
C GLY A 214 4.59 -0.07 -16.10
N SER A 215 5.66 -0.65 -16.67
CA SER A 215 6.61 -1.67 -16.14
C SER A 215 6.14 -3.13 -15.92
N ARG A 216 6.95 -4.09 -16.41
CA ARG A 216 6.62 -5.53 -16.52
C ARG A 216 7.00 -6.33 -15.26
N VAL A 217 6.02 -6.71 -14.45
CA VAL A 217 6.16 -7.85 -13.53
C VAL A 217 5.93 -9.14 -14.33
N SER A 218 6.82 -10.12 -14.22
CA SER A 218 6.72 -11.38 -14.98
C SER A 218 5.84 -12.39 -14.24
N ILE A 219 4.93 -13.06 -14.97
CA ILE A 219 4.12 -14.20 -14.50
C ILE A 219 4.97 -15.23 -13.72
N ILE A 220 6.22 -15.42 -14.12
CA ILE A 220 7.15 -16.36 -13.46
C ILE A 220 7.36 -15.96 -11.99
N GLN A 221 7.51 -14.67 -11.69
CA GLN A 221 7.69 -14.18 -10.33
C GLN A 221 6.42 -14.38 -9.48
N MET A 222 5.24 -14.22 -10.08
CA MET A 222 3.95 -14.44 -9.41
C MET A 222 3.67 -15.93 -9.15
N ARG A 223 4.20 -16.82 -10.00
CA ARG A 223 4.14 -18.27 -9.74
C ARG A 223 5.05 -18.67 -8.58
N PHE A 224 6.21 -18.03 -8.43
CA PHE A 224 7.15 -18.34 -7.37
C PHE A 224 6.69 -17.90 -5.97
N SER A 225 5.93 -16.82 -5.84
CA SER A 225 5.38 -16.38 -4.54
C SER A 225 4.40 -17.41 -3.93
N LYS A 226 3.74 -18.23 -4.76
CA LYS A 226 2.84 -19.31 -4.30
C LYS A 226 3.52 -20.38 -3.46
N LEU A 227 4.83 -20.58 -3.63
CA LEU A 227 5.59 -21.57 -2.86
C LEU A 227 5.53 -21.30 -1.34
N LYS A 228 5.20 -20.06 -0.94
CA LYS A 228 5.01 -19.70 0.46
C LYS A 228 3.88 -20.48 1.14
N ALA A 229 2.81 -20.80 0.41
CA ALA A 229 1.73 -21.66 0.95
C ALA A 229 2.21 -23.08 1.27
N HIS A 230 3.34 -23.51 0.71
CA HIS A 230 3.97 -24.80 0.97
C HIS A 230 5.20 -24.68 1.90
N GLY A 231 5.33 -23.56 2.63
CA GLY A 231 6.42 -23.32 3.58
C GLY A 231 7.73 -22.81 2.97
N LEU A 232 7.75 -22.54 1.66
CA LEU A 232 8.93 -22.06 0.93
C LEU A 232 8.78 -20.60 0.52
N ASP A 233 9.37 -19.69 1.29
CA ASP A 233 9.41 -18.28 0.94
C ASP A 233 10.66 -17.99 0.10
N ILE A 234 10.50 -18.02 -1.23
CA ILE A 234 11.62 -17.89 -2.17
C ILE A 234 12.37 -16.56 -2.04
N TYR A 235 11.70 -15.50 -1.58
CA TYR A 235 12.31 -14.19 -1.48
C TYR A 235 13.25 -14.13 -0.28
N THR A 236 12.75 -14.52 0.90
CA THR A 236 13.55 -14.55 2.13
C THR A 236 14.61 -15.65 2.12
N GLN A 237 14.29 -16.82 1.57
CA GLN A 237 15.18 -17.99 1.61
C GLN A 237 16.23 -17.99 0.49
N TYR A 238 15.95 -17.36 -0.66
CA TYR A 238 16.86 -17.38 -1.82
C TYR A 238 17.14 -16.00 -2.41
N ILE A 239 16.15 -15.17 -2.72
CA ILE A 239 16.42 -13.93 -3.47
C ILE A 239 17.18 -12.90 -2.62
N HIS A 240 16.77 -12.63 -1.38
CA HIS A 240 17.42 -11.65 -0.51
C HIS A 240 18.84 -12.07 -0.09
N PRO A 241 19.11 -13.32 0.35
CA PRO A 241 20.45 -13.76 0.72
C PRO A 241 21.46 -13.69 -0.43
N TYR A 242 21.02 -13.96 -1.67
CA TYR A 242 21.89 -13.96 -2.84
C TYR A 242 21.93 -12.60 -3.57
N GLY A 243 20.87 -11.80 -3.52
CA GLY A 243 20.83 -10.46 -4.12
C GLY A 243 21.94 -9.55 -3.57
N ASN A 244 22.15 -9.59 -2.25
CA ASN A 244 23.23 -8.85 -1.58
C ASN A 244 24.64 -9.29 -2.03
N LYS A 245 24.80 -10.52 -2.53
CA LYS A 245 26.08 -11.04 -3.05
C LYS A 245 26.33 -10.67 -4.52
N VAL A 246 25.26 -10.38 -5.28
CA VAL A 246 25.35 -10.03 -6.70
C VAL A 246 25.43 -8.51 -6.92
N SER A 247 25.02 -7.69 -5.95
CA SER A 247 25.15 -6.23 -5.99
C SER A 247 26.58 -5.68 -5.79
N VAL A 248 27.61 -6.52 -5.91
CA VAL A 248 29.00 -6.06 -6.02
C VAL A 248 29.29 -5.74 -7.49
N LYS A 249 28.98 -4.50 -7.89
CA LYS A 249 29.74 -3.68 -8.85
C LYS A 249 29.24 -2.24 -8.84
#